data_AF-A0AAU0NL04-F1
#
_entry.id   AF-A0AAU0NL04-F1
#
_cell.length_a   1.000
_cell.length_b   1.000
_cell.length_c   1.000
_cell.angle_alpha   90.00
_cell.angle_beta   90.00
_cell.angle_gamma   90.00
#
_symmetry.space_group_name_H-M   'P 1'
#
loop_
_entity.id
_entity.type
_entity.pdbx_description
1 polymer ?
#
loop_
_entity_poly.entity_id
_entity_poly.type
_entity_poly.pdbx_seq_one_letter_code
_entity_poly.pdbx_strand_id
1 'polypeptide(L)'
;MIDLFKAFTMKKDFFYEGAFIAKVKYQQFQSKLDNETYKNEIVKSSRKLCVISCSGYVNNEIAETLTVYLMMNAKVKESVQKEDVKECGTLWRSFSKEEISNFSHVTGDTNSIHLTENPVVQGLFILKELCDTTQSNEIEVKYIHPVYGGNPVYIKHEENLIKGYSDDTLCFQAFCIK
;
A
#
# COMPACT_ATOMS: atom_id res chain seq x y z
N MET A 1 -11.13 -5.94 0.65
CA MET A 1 -9.69 -5.67 0.40
C MET A 1 -9.03 -6.37 -0.82
N ILE A 2 -8.75 -7.68 -0.88
CA ILE A 2 -8.03 -8.25 -2.08
C ILE A 2 -8.75 -7.95 -3.40
N ASP A 3 -10.07 -8.09 -3.43
CA ASP A 3 -10.85 -7.81 -4.65
C ASP A 3 -10.89 -6.32 -4.99
N LEU A 4 -10.80 -5.44 -3.98
CA LEU A 4 -10.60 -4.00 -4.16
C LEU A 4 -9.24 -3.70 -4.81
N PHE A 5 -8.18 -4.44 -4.44
CA PHE A 5 -6.86 -4.33 -5.08
C PHE A 5 -6.88 -4.83 -6.52
N LYS A 6 -7.57 -5.94 -6.80
CA LYS A 6 -7.80 -6.39 -8.18
C LYS A 6 -8.56 -5.33 -8.99
N ALA A 7 -9.59 -4.71 -8.40
CA ALA A 7 -10.32 -3.64 -9.06
C ALA A 7 -9.41 -2.44 -9.40
N PHE A 8 -8.40 -2.15 -8.57
CA PHE A 8 -7.39 -1.15 -8.85
C PHE A 8 -6.48 -1.53 -10.04
N THR A 9 -6.02 -2.79 -10.13
CA THR A 9 -5.06 -3.25 -11.14
C THR A 9 -5.69 -3.57 -12.51
N MET A 10 -6.97 -4.00 -12.55
CA MET A 10 -7.62 -4.56 -13.75
C MET A 10 -8.02 -3.54 -14.84
N LYS A 11 -7.56 -2.29 -14.79
CA LYS A 11 -7.97 -1.27 -15.76
C LYS A 11 -7.16 -1.37 -17.05
N LYS A 12 -7.80 -1.85 -18.13
CA LYS A 12 -7.20 -2.07 -19.46
C LYS A 12 -6.52 -0.85 -20.09
N ASP A 13 -6.91 0.37 -19.69
CA ASP A 13 -6.44 1.61 -20.31
C ASP A 13 -5.41 2.39 -19.46
N PHE A 14 -4.97 1.83 -18.32
CA PHE A 14 -4.07 2.54 -17.41
C PHE A 14 -2.78 1.74 -17.15
N PHE A 15 -1.70 2.17 -17.79
CA PHE A 15 -0.36 1.59 -17.63
C PHE A 15 0.44 2.41 -16.60
N TYR A 16 0.83 1.79 -15.49
CA TYR A 16 1.58 2.43 -14.39
C TYR A 16 2.93 1.77 -14.13
N GLU A 17 3.51 1.13 -15.15
CA GLU A 17 4.83 0.52 -15.07
C GLU A 17 5.89 1.48 -14.52
N GLY A 18 6.64 1.03 -13.53
CA GLY A 18 7.65 1.84 -12.83
C GLY A 18 7.10 2.98 -11.95
N ALA A 19 5.77 3.10 -11.78
CA ALA A 19 5.19 4.06 -10.85
C ALA A 19 5.33 3.57 -9.40
N PHE A 20 5.45 4.53 -8.48
CA PHE A 20 5.46 4.27 -7.05
C PHE A 20 4.16 4.77 -6.42
N ILE A 21 3.61 4.01 -5.49
CA ILE A 21 2.53 4.49 -4.62
C ILE A 21 3.15 5.46 -3.62
N ALA A 22 2.74 6.73 -3.63
CA ALA A 22 3.15 7.72 -2.63
C ALA A 22 2.23 7.75 -1.42
N LYS A 23 0.95 7.47 -1.63
CA LYS A 23 -0.05 7.48 -0.56
C LYS A 23 -1.21 6.58 -0.88
N VAL A 24 -1.78 5.95 0.14
CA VAL A 24 -3.08 5.29 0.09
C VAL A 24 -3.97 5.78 1.21
N LYS A 25 -5.27 5.84 0.95
CA LYS A 25 -6.32 6.00 1.95
C LYS A 25 -7.25 4.82 1.81
N TYR A 26 -7.51 4.13 2.91
CA TYR A 26 -8.50 3.06 2.97
C TYR A 26 -9.53 3.40 4.05
N GLN A 27 -10.80 3.18 3.72
CA GLN A 27 -11.90 3.31 4.66
C GLN A 27 -12.91 2.19 4.43
N GLN A 28 -13.33 1.55 5.52
CA GLN A 28 -14.35 0.53 5.57
C GLN A 28 -15.56 1.07 6.33
N PHE A 29 -16.73 0.98 5.72
CA PHE A 29 -18.00 1.43 6.29
C PHE A 29 -18.86 0.24 6.74
N GLN A 30 -18.69 -0.91 6.09
CA GLN A 30 -19.47 -2.13 6.36
C GLN A 30 -18.55 -3.35 6.31
N SER A 31 -18.93 -4.41 7.05
CA SER A 31 -18.23 -5.69 6.98
C SER A 31 -18.38 -6.34 5.60
N LYS A 32 -17.38 -7.13 5.19
CA LYS A 32 -17.35 -7.72 3.86
C LYS A 32 -18.50 -8.71 3.66
N LEU A 33 -19.17 -8.64 2.50
CA LEU A 33 -20.23 -9.57 2.10
C LEU A 33 -19.91 -10.24 0.75
N ASP A 34 -20.45 -11.44 0.53
CA ASP A 34 -20.13 -12.26 -0.66
C ASP A 34 -20.63 -11.65 -1.99
N ASN A 35 -21.52 -10.65 -1.94
CA ASN A 35 -22.15 -10.04 -3.11
C ASN A 35 -21.56 -8.67 -3.49
N GLU A 36 -20.34 -8.37 -3.08
CA GLU A 36 -19.69 -7.10 -3.38
C GLU A 36 -19.40 -6.91 -4.87
N THR A 37 -19.69 -5.71 -5.37
CA THR A 37 -19.26 -5.26 -6.69
C THR A 37 -18.24 -4.14 -6.54
N TYR A 38 -17.27 -4.05 -7.46
CA TYR A 38 -16.20 -3.07 -7.38
C TYR A 38 -16.20 -2.15 -8.59
N LYS A 39 -15.96 -0.86 -8.36
CA LYS A 39 -15.77 0.14 -9.41
C LYS A 39 -14.49 0.90 -9.14
N ASN A 40 -13.82 1.31 -10.22
CA ASN A 40 -12.67 2.20 -10.15
C ASN A 40 -12.92 3.46 -11.00
N GLU A 41 -12.33 4.57 -10.59
CA GLU A 41 -12.33 5.82 -11.34
C GLU A 41 -11.00 6.55 -11.19
N ILE A 42 -10.61 7.29 -12.24
CA ILE A 42 -9.45 8.17 -12.18
C ILE A 42 -9.95 9.52 -11.68
N VAL A 43 -9.62 9.85 -10.43
CA VAL A 43 -10.01 11.11 -9.79
C VAL A 43 -9.16 12.27 -10.31
N LYS A 44 -7.88 11.99 -10.58
CA LYS A 44 -6.93 12.99 -11.11
C LYS A 44 -5.87 12.30 -11.95
N SER A 45 -5.54 12.86 -13.10
CA SER A 45 -4.41 12.39 -13.90
C SER A 45 -3.60 13.57 -14.42
N SER A 46 -2.29 13.48 -14.23
CA SER A 46 -1.31 14.44 -14.70
C SER A 46 -0.01 13.71 -15.00
N ARG A 47 0.94 14.38 -15.66
CA ARG A 47 2.24 13.78 -16.02
C ARG A 47 3.03 13.21 -14.83
N LYS A 48 2.83 13.75 -13.61
CA LYS A 48 3.58 13.36 -12.40
C LYS A 48 2.75 12.59 -11.37
N LEU A 49 1.45 12.82 -11.33
CA LEU A 49 0.55 12.27 -10.31
C LEU A 49 -0.71 11.72 -10.97
N CYS A 50 -1.04 10.47 -10.65
CA CYS A 50 -2.34 9.88 -10.90
C CYS A 50 -3.00 9.52 -9.56
N VAL A 51 -4.29 9.77 -9.44
CA VAL A 51 -5.10 9.41 -8.27
C VAL A 51 -6.25 8.55 -8.76
N ILE A 52 -6.35 7.34 -8.21
CA ILE A 52 -7.38 6.36 -8.54
C ILE A 52 -8.18 6.08 -7.29
N SER A 53 -9.50 6.16 -7.39
CA SER A 53 -10.42 5.72 -6.34
C SER A 53 -11.04 4.39 -6.76
N CYS A 54 -11.06 3.43 -5.85
CA CYS A 54 -11.77 2.17 -6.00
C CYS A 54 -12.76 2.05 -4.85
N SER A 55 -13.99 1.67 -5.15
CA SER A 55 -15.02 1.46 -4.14
C SER A 55 -15.68 0.10 -4.32
N GLY A 56 -15.87 -0.60 -3.20
CA GLY A 56 -16.69 -1.79 -3.09
C GLY A 56 -18.12 -1.40 -2.71
N TYR A 57 -19.11 -2.07 -3.29
CA TYR A 57 -20.52 -1.81 -3.07
C TYR A 57 -21.28 -3.06 -2.64
N VAL A 58 -22.11 -2.92 -1.61
CA VAL A 58 -23.09 -3.91 -1.17
C VAL A 58 -24.47 -3.27 -1.32
N ASN A 59 -25.41 -3.93 -1.99
CA ASN A 59 -26.77 -3.42 -2.18
C ASN A 59 -26.83 -1.96 -2.73
N ASN A 60 -25.89 -1.61 -3.62
CA ASN A 60 -25.67 -0.26 -4.17
C ASN A 60 -25.19 0.83 -3.19
N GLU A 61 -24.88 0.47 -1.94
CA GLU A 61 -24.23 1.35 -0.97
C GLU A 61 -22.72 1.08 -0.92
N ILE A 62 -21.92 2.11 -0.61
CA ILE A 62 -20.47 1.97 -0.50
C ILE A 62 -20.13 1.22 0.79
N ALA A 63 -19.42 0.10 0.65
CA ALA A 63 -18.97 -0.74 1.77
C ALA A 63 -17.50 -0.48 2.13
N GLU A 64 -16.63 -0.28 1.14
CA GLU A 64 -15.22 0.07 1.33
C GLU A 64 -14.75 1.02 0.22
N THR A 65 -13.75 1.86 0.51
CA THR A 65 -13.10 2.73 -0.48
C THR A 65 -11.59 2.75 -0.29
N LEU A 66 -10.88 2.69 -1.41
CA LEU A 66 -9.43 2.79 -1.51
C LEU A 66 -9.06 3.90 -2.50
N THR A 67 -8.36 4.92 -2.02
CA THR A 67 -7.77 5.95 -2.89
C THR A 67 -6.27 5.76 -2.96
N VAL A 68 -5.73 5.55 -4.16
CA VAL A 68 -4.29 5.35 -4.42
C VAL A 68 -3.72 6.56 -5.14
N TYR A 69 -2.63 7.11 -4.61
CA TYR A 69 -1.88 8.21 -5.20
C TYR A 69 -0.58 7.66 -5.79
N LEU A 70 -0.52 7.62 -7.11
CA LEU A 70 0.61 7.11 -7.88
C LEU A 70 1.49 8.25 -8.38
N MET A 71 2.78 8.15 -8.09
CA MET A 71 3.80 9.05 -8.63
C MET A 71 4.41 8.42 -9.88
N MET A 72 4.18 9.08 -11.00
CA MET A 72 4.67 8.66 -12.31
C MET A 72 6.10 9.19 -12.52
N ASN A 73 7.00 8.36 -13.04
CA ASN A 73 8.40 8.73 -13.31
C ASN A 73 9.16 9.23 -12.06
N ALA A 74 8.83 8.70 -10.88
CA ALA A 74 9.52 9.05 -9.65
C ALA A 74 10.93 8.43 -9.65
N LYS A 75 11.93 9.21 -9.24
CA LYS A 75 13.22 8.68 -8.83
C LYS A 75 13.18 8.49 -7.33
N VAL A 76 13.58 7.30 -6.85
CA VAL A 76 13.80 7.08 -5.42
C VAL A 76 14.89 8.06 -4.98
N LYS A 77 14.54 8.96 -4.06
CA LYS A 77 15.53 9.86 -3.46
C LYS A 77 16.37 9.05 -2.47
N GLU A 78 17.62 9.44 -2.28
CA GLU A 78 18.44 8.87 -1.20
C GLU A 78 17.81 9.19 0.15
N SER A 79 17.90 8.24 1.09
CA SER A 79 17.36 8.38 2.43
C SER A 79 18.13 9.45 3.20
N VAL A 80 17.42 10.50 3.63
CA VAL A 80 18.03 11.61 4.39
C VAL A 80 18.03 11.34 5.89
N GLN A 81 17.18 10.44 6.37
CA GLN A 81 17.01 10.14 7.80
C GLN A 81 17.29 8.66 8.05
N LYS A 82 18.45 8.39 8.66
CA LYS A 82 18.76 7.10 9.28
C LYS A 82 18.51 7.23 10.77
N GLU A 83 17.61 6.41 11.31
CA GLU A 83 17.40 6.26 12.75
C GLU A 83 17.90 4.87 13.14
N ASP A 84 18.59 4.74 14.27
CA ASP A 84 18.94 3.41 14.80
C ASP A 84 17.67 2.75 15.35
N VAL A 85 16.93 2.05 14.48
CA VAL A 85 15.57 1.60 14.78
C VAL A 85 15.59 0.32 15.60
N LYS A 86 16.66 -0.46 15.53
CA LYS A 86 16.80 -1.70 16.31
C LYS A 86 16.74 -1.47 17.82
N GLU A 87 17.09 -0.27 18.28
CA GLU A 87 17.02 0.08 19.70
C GLU A 87 15.64 0.62 20.13
N CYS A 88 14.81 1.10 19.20
CA CYS A 88 13.59 1.86 19.53
C CYS A 88 12.28 1.35 18.89
N GLY A 89 12.35 0.43 17.92
CA GLY A 89 11.19 -0.10 17.18
C GLY A 89 10.96 -1.58 17.43
N THR A 90 9.70 -2.01 17.36
CA THR A 90 9.33 -3.43 17.47
C THR A 90 9.44 -4.09 16.11
N LEU A 91 10.10 -5.25 16.03
CA LEU A 91 10.09 -6.06 14.80
C LEU A 91 8.64 -6.38 14.43
N TRP A 92 8.21 -5.94 13.25
CA TRP A 92 6.84 -6.12 12.77
C TRP A 92 6.73 -7.34 11.87
N ARG A 93 7.38 -7.32 10.71
CA ARG A 93 7.49 -8.49 9.83
C ARG A 93 8.63 -8.36 8.84
N SER A 94 8.89 -9.44 8.13
CA SER A 94 9.62 -9.43 6.85
C SER A 94 8.67 -9.89 5.74
N PHE A 95 8.93 -9.46 4.51
CA PHE A 95 8.17 -9.89 3.34
C PHE A 95 9.07 -10.76 2.46
N SER A 96 8.75 -12.04 2.32
CA SER A 96 9.55 -12.92 1.47
C SER A 96 9.34 -12.60 -0.02
N LYS A 97 10.31 -12.96 -0.87
CA LYS A 97 10.17 -12.82 -2.32
C LYS A 97 8.96 -13.59 -2.86
N GLU A 98 8.69 -14.76 -2.28
CA GLU A 98 7.55 -15.61 -2.66
C GLU A 98 6.22 -14.92 -2.33
N GLU A 99 6.07 -14.34 -1.15
CA GLU A 99 4.85 -13.59 -0.79
C GLU A 99 4.62 -12.39 -1.71
N ILE A 100 5.69 -11.65 -2.04
CA ILE A 100 5.61 -10.51 -2.95
C ILE A 100 5.17 -10.96 -4.35
N SER A 101 5.72 -12.06 -4.86
CA SER A 101 5.34 -12.64 -6.15
C SER A 101 3.89 -13.16 -6.14
N ASN A 102 3.50 -13.88 -5.09
CA ASN A 102 2.14 -14.39 -4.91
C ASN A 102 1.13 -13.24 -4.82
N PHE A 103 1.46 -12.16 -4.12
CA PHE A 103 0.61 -10.98 -4.03
C PHE A 103 0.42 -10.32 -5.40
N SER A 104 1.48 -10.18 -6.19
CA SER A 104 1.40 -9.74 -7.59
C SER A 104 0.48 -10.62 -8.43
N HIS A 105 0.60 -11.95 -8.30
CA HIS A 105 -0.26 -12.89 -9.03
C HIS A 105 -1.73 -12.77 -8.64
N VAL A 106 -2.04 -12.72 -7.34
CA VAL A 106 -3.42 -12.69 -6.82
C VAL A 106 -4.11 -11.36 -7.10
N THR A 107 -3.38 -10.25 -7.02
CA THR A 107 -3.94 -8.91 -7.26
C THR A 107 -3.89 -8.49 -8.72
N GLY A 108 -3.05 -9.11 -9.55
CA GLY A 108 -2.77 -8.65 -10.90
C GLY A 108 -1.82 -7.46 -10.98
N ASP A 109 -1.19 -7.05 -9.87
CA ASP A 109 -0.18 -5.99 -9.86
C ASP A 109 1.14 -6.52 -10.43
N THR A 110 1.34 -6.31 -11.73
CA THR A 110 2.46 -6.86 -12.51
C THR A 110 3.59 -5.85 -12.75
N ASN A 111 3.58 -4.72 -12.04
CA ASN A 111 4.65 -3.72 -12.13
C ASN A 111 6.01 -4.36 -11.87
N SER A 112 6.96 -4.17 -12.79
CA SER A 112 8.20 -4.95 -12.82
C SER A 112 9.08 -4.76 -11.59
N ILE A 113 8.94 -3.66 -10.84
CA ILE A 113 9.68 -3.41 -9.60
C ILE A 113 9.44 -4.48 -8.52
N HIS A 114 8.31 -5.20 -8.61
CA HIS A 114 7.95 -6.30 -7.71
C HIS A 114 8.47 -7.67 -8.18
N LEU A 115 8.94 -7.76 -9.43
CA LEU A 115 9.29 -9.01 -10.10
C LEU A 115 10.80 -9.13 -10.36
N THR A 116 11.61 -8.37 -9.61
CA THR A 116 13.08 -8.37 -9.73
C THR A 116 13.73 -9.29 -8.70
N GLU A 117 15.04 -9.48 -8.81
CA GLU A 117 15.83 -10.21 -7.81
C GLU A 117 15.83 -9.55 -6.43
N ASN A 118 15.67 -8.23 -6.36
CA ASN A 118 15.52 -7.48 -5.11
C ASN A 118 14.19 -6.73 -5.14
N PRO A 119 13.07 -7.46 -4.94
CA PRO A 119 11.75 -6.93 -5.24
C PRO A 119 11.34 -5.87 -4.23
N VAL A 120 10.74 -4.78 -4.71
CA VAL A 120 10.07 -3.81 -3.84
C VAL A 120 8.76 -4.42 -3.35
N VAL A 121 8.42 -4.27 -2.08
CA VAL A 121 7.12 -4.71 -1.55
C VAL A 121 6.01 -3.80 -2.09
N GLN A 122 4.89 -4.36 -2.56
CA GLN A 122 3.74 -3.57 -3.01
C GLN A 122 3.20 -2.71 -1.86
N GLY A 123 2.95 -1.43 -2.12
CA GLY A 123 2.37 -0.55 -1.10
C GLY A 123 1.02 -1.08 -0.58
N LEU A 124 0.18 -1.62 -1.47
CA LEU A 124 -1.10 -2.25 -1.09
C LEU A 124 -0.92 -3.51 -0.23
N PHE A 125 0.20 -4.23 -0.37
CA PHE A 125 0.51 -5.34 0.51
C PHE A 125 0.84 -4.84 1.92
N ILE A 126 1.66 -3.80 2.04
CA ILE A 126 1.94 -3.14 3.32
C ILE A 126 0.63 -2.62 3.97
N LEU A 127 -0.27 -2.01 3.18
CA LEU A 127 -1.57 -1.55 3.65
C LEU A 127 -2.40 -2.70 4.25
N LYS A 128 -2.50 -3.83 3.54
CA LYS A 128 -3.24 -5.01 4.00
C LYS A 128 -2.73 -5.46 5.37
N GLU A 129 -1.42 -5.61 5.51
CA GLU A 129 -0.81 -6.05 6.76
C GLU A 129 -0.99 -5.03 7.89
N LEU A 130 -0.98 -3.73 7.58
CA LEU A 130 -1.29 -2.69 8.57
C LEU A 130 -2.74 -2.74 9.03
N CYS A 131 -3.69 -2.97 8.13
CA CYS A 131 -5.10 -3.18 8.51
C CYS A 131 -5.26 -4.41 9.39
N ASP A 132 -4.61 -5.52 9.05
CA ASP A 132 -4.64 -6.75 9.87
C ASP A 132 -4.00 -6.52 11.25
N THR A 133 -2.94 -5.72 11.32
CA THR A 133 -2.25 -5.40 12.59
C THR A 133 -3.05 -4.45 13.47
N THR A 134 -3.69 -3.45 12.88
CA THR A 134 -4.34 -2.35 13.62
C THR A 134 -5.82 -2.58 13.85
N GLN A 135 -6.45 -3.45 13.06
CA GLN A 135 -7.90 -3.63 13.01
C GLN A 135 -8.64 -2.30 12.76
N SER A 136 -7.97 -1.33 12.11
CA SER A 136 -8.55 -0.02 11.84
C SER A 136 -9.44 -0.08 10.60
N ASN A 137 -10.65 0.47 10.74
CA ASN A 137 -11.56 0.67 9.61
C ASN A 137 -11.13 1.84 8.73
N GLU A 138 -10.27 2.75 9.22
CA GLU A 138 -9.79 3.88 8.45
C GLU A 138 -8.28 4.07 8.65
N ILE A 139 -7.54 4.12 7.55
CA ILE A 139 -6.08 4.27 7.57
C ILE A 139 -5.58 5.06 6.35
N GLU A 140 -4.69 6.01 6.61
CA GLU A 140 -3.91 6.69 5.57
C GLU A 140 -2.45 6.29 5.70
N VAL A 141 -1.85 5.76 4.63
CA VAL A 141 -0.42 5.41 4.60
C VAL A 141 0.30 6.28 3.59
N LYS A 142 1.37 6.95 4.01
CA LYS A 142 2.32 7.66 3.15
C LYS A 142 3.59 6.81 3.03
N TYR A 143 4.01 6.56 1.79
CA TYR A 143 5.24 5.83 1.50
C TYR A 143 6.34 6.82 1.13
N ILE A 144 7.49 6.67 1.78
CA ILE A 144 8.60 7.60 1.75
C ILE A 144 9.79 6.93 1.06
N HIS A 145 10.16 5.73 1.51
CA HIS A 145 11.19 4.88 0.91
C HIS A 145 10.67 3.47 0.66
N PRO A 146 11.15 2.79 -0.40
CA PRO A 146 10.75 1.42 -0.70
C PRO A 146 11.19 0.48 0.42
N VAL A 147 10.33 -0.49 0.75
CA VAL A 147 10.70 -1.68 1.50
C VAL A 147 11.10 -2.75 0.48
N TYR A 148 12.23 -3.41 0.70
CA TYR A 148 12.69 -4.50 -0.15
C TYR A 148 12.39 -5.86 0.48
N GLY A 149 12.09 -6.85 -0.35
CA GLY A 149 11.82 -8.20 0.10
C GLY A 149 13.01 -8.83 0.83
N GLY A 150 12.72 -9.55 1.91
CA GLY A 150 13.69 -10.18 2.79
C GLY A 150 14.21 -9.28 3.91
N ASN A 151 14.04 -7.95 3.80
CA ASN A 151 14.51 -7.04 4.84
C ASN A 151 13.48 -6.93 5.97
N PRO A 152 13.91 -6.94 7.24
CA PRO A 152 13.02 -6.79 8.37
C PRO A 152 12.47 -5.37 8.47
N VAL A 153 11.16 -5.29 8.66
CA VAL A 153 10.46 -4.03 8.93
C VAL A 153 10.18 -3.93 10.43
N TYR A 154 10.53 -2.79 11.00
CA TYR A 154 10.26 -2.43 12.38
C TYR A 154 9.23 -1.31 12.42
N ILE A 155 8.33 -1.32 13.41
CA ILE A 155 7.35 -0.26 13.60
C ILE A 155 7.51 0.43 14.96
N LYS A 156 7.27 1.74 14.98
CA LYS A 156 7.12 2.55 16.18
C LYS A 156 5.70 3.10 16.23
N HIS A 157 5.06 2.97 17.39
CA HIS A 157 3.71 3.50 17.64
C HIS A 157 3.80 4.85 18.38
N GLU A 158 3.15 5.87 17.83
CA GLU A 158 3.02 7.22 18.37
C GLU A 158 1.54 7.61 18.33
N GLU A 159 0.79 7.28 19.38
CA GLU A 159 -0.67 7.47 19.44
C GLU A 159 -1.42 6.81 18.27
N ASN A 160 -1.85 7.61 17.28
CA ASN A 160 -2.57 7.19 16.07
C ASN A 160 -1.64 7.07 14.85
N LEU A 161 -0.35 7.36 15.00
CA LEU A 161 0.67 7.28 13.97
C LEU A 161 1.53 6.03 14.16
N ILE A 162 1.78 5.31 13.09
CA ILE A 162 2.72 4.20 13.01
C ILE A 162 3.81 4.59 12.02
N LYS A 163 5.07 4.57 12.46
CA LYS A 163 6.23 4.76 11.57
C LYS A 163 6.89 3.42 11.31
N GLY A 164 7.05 3.09 10.02
CA GLY A 164 7.68 1.85 9.58
C GLY A 164 9.07 2.09 9.01
N TYR A 165 10.02 1.29 9.44
CA TYR A 165 11.43 1.41 9.06
C TYR A 165 11.99 0.08 8.56
N SER A 166 12.89 0.15 7.58
CA SER A 166 13.69 -0.98 7.10
C SER A 166 15.11 -0.47 6.85
N ASP A 167 16.12 -1.23 7.28
CA ASP A 167 17.54 -0.81 7.21
C ASP A 167 17.76 0.62 7.72
N ASP A 168 17.21 0.90 8.90
CA ASP A 168 17.30 2.20 9.59
C ASP A 168 16.68 3.39 8.84
N THR A 169 16.01 3.12 7.72
CA THR A 169 15.38 4.14 6.86
C THR A 169 13.89 4.19 7.11
N LEU A 170 13.32 5.39 7.27
CA LEU A 170 11.87 5.58 7.36
C LEU A 170 11.21 5.26 6.01
N CYS A 171 10.49 4.15 5.95
CA CYS A 171 9.83 3.65 4.74
C CYS A 171 8.40 4.16 4.60
N PHE A 172 7.63 4.18 5.70
CA PHE A 172 6.24 4.62 5.66
C PHE A 172 5.75 5.23 6.97
N GLN A 173 4.67 5.99 6.86
CA GLN A 173 3.91 6.55 7.97
C GLN A 173 2.43 6.21 7.77
N ALA A 174 1.83 5.52 8.73
CA ALA A 174 0.43 5.14 8.70
C ALA A 174 -0.35 5.84 9.83
N PHE A 175 -1.39 6.57 9.48
CA PHE A 175 -2.28 7.23 10.42
C PHE A 175 -3.60 6.48 10.49
N CYS A 176 -3.91 5.93 11.66
CA CYS A 176 -5.17 5.22 11.91
C CYS A 176 -6.18 6.20 12.51
N ILE A 177 -7.35 6.30 11.93
CA ILE A 177 -8.43 7.13 12.46
C ILE A 177 -9.32 6.20 13.29
N LYS A 178 -9.42 6.51 14.58
CA LYS A 178 -10.28 5.79 15.55
C LYS A 178 -11.69 6.35 15.53
#